data_AF-A0A7C5QHB5-F1
#
_entry.id   AF-A0A7C5QHB5-F1
#
_cell.length_a   1.000
_cell.length_b   1.000
_cell.length_c   1.000
_cell.angle_alpha   90.00
_cell.angle_beta   90.00
_cell.angle_gamma   90.00
#
_symmetry.space_group_name_H-M   'P 1'
#
loop_
_entity.id
_entity.type
_entity.pdbx_description
1 polymer ?
#
loop_
_entity_poly.entity_id
_entity_poly.type
_entity_poly.pdbx_seq_one_letter_code
_entity_poly.pdbx_strand_id
1 'polypeptide(L)'
;MKSFSLLASIFANIFTLILMGWNSCSTENESKEIVTSFVVGRDNLKEKEYSGSQKVESNQKSDESQKTDSKKIDSKPEGIVVIGGAGDVIFHGRVKSTADYQMTSPSAPEDSRYEGWWHIFKQLEPVVKKTDIALVNLESPIARERKKATGRPPVLNGPASAVKAMREAGFSIFNIANNHAFDQMREGVQETCEAVKEAKGDYIGGGPDRATAESPVVKEINGLKIAFLGWTLTLNKNFNEVKTDNKPWIAVYTPDGSISKIKGIRSSVDVVVVSMHWGAEFSLQAGSREKEIAKKLCSAGADIILGHGPHILHPVEIMDDPSGNGRKCVVAYSLGNLLSNQGLKYRYGWNPPNLIEAKNIPYTRDGIILRVHVSKKEGKVVFNKVEATAIWTENNWLERYAKGVIPPDDIFIVPIVPYFDSERVKNDEKLKLLLMERLSVIKKMVGSTVTWSDL
;
A
#
# COMPACT_ATOMS: atom_id res chain seq x y z
N MET A 1 -47.10 6.08 52.67
CA MET A 1 -45.72 5.54 52.51
C MET A 1 -45.79 4.47 51.44
N LYS A 2 -45.50 4.84 50.19
CA LYS A 2 -44.31 4.42 49.43
C LYS A 2 -44.11 2.90 49.37
N SER A 3 -43.93 2.42 48.13
CA SER A 3 -43.33 1.13 47.71
C SER A 3 -44.23 -0.11 47.95
N PHE A 4 -44.49 -1.04 47.02
CA PHE A 4 -43.61 -1.72 46.06
C PHE A 4 -44.41 -2.30 44.86
N SER A 5 -43.72 -2.47 43.72
CA SER A 5 -43.98 -3.38 42.59
C SER A 5 -45.22 -3.18 41.70
N LEU A 6 -45.10 -2.28 40.72
CA LEU A 6 -45.74 -2.40 39.42
C LEU A 6 -44.70 -2.08 38.34
N LEU A 7 -43.92 -3.07 37.91
CA LEU A 7 -43.05 -3.05 36.72
C LEU A 7 -42.50 -4.48 36.47
N ALA A 8 -43.43 -5.42 36.29
CA ALA A 8 -43.16 -6.75 35.74
C ALA A 8 -44.10 -6.96 34.54
N SER A 9 -43.90 -6.15 33.50
CA SER A 9 -44.56 -6.26 32.20
C SER A 9 -43.67 -5.51 31.21
N ILE A 10 -43.43 -6.09 30.04
CA ILE A 10 -42.49 -5.67 28.98
C ILE A 10 -41.07 -6.31 29.11
N PHE A 11 -41.02 -7.64 29.19
CA PHE A 11 -39.91 -8.45 28.67
C PHE A 11 -40.43 -9.83 28.27
N ALA A 12 -41.24 -9.87 27.22
CA ALA A 12 -41.66 -11.10 26.56
C ALA A 12 -42.23 -10.75 25.17
N ASN A 13 -41.36 -10.56 24.18
CA ASN A 13 -41.65 -10.79 22.76
C ASN A 13 -40.38 -10.55 21.93
N ILE A 14 -39.86 -11.64 21.39
CA ILE A 14 -38.95 -11.87 20.25
C ILE A 14 -38.03 -13.05 20.64
N PHE A 15 -38.66 -14.20 20.94
CA PHE A 15 -37.98 -15.49 20.99
C PHE A 15 -38.95 -16.63 20.67
N THR A 16 -39.80 -16.44 19.65
CA THR A 16 -40.58 -17.52 19.05
C THR A 16 -40.98 -17.16 17.63
N LEU A 17 -40.13 -17.49 16.66
CA LEU A 17 -40.57 -17.77 15.29
C LEU A 17 -39.54 -18.69 14.65
N ILE A 18 -40.05 -19.82 14.17
CA ILE A 18 -39.36 -20.89 13.43
C ILE A 18 -38.68 -21.96 14.31
N LEU A 19 -39.46 -22.52 15.24
CA LEU A 19 -39.45 -23.94 15.54
C LEU A 19 -40.91 -24.42 15.45
N MET A 20 -41.12 -25.57 14.80
CA MET A 20 -42.39 -26.26 14.51
C MET A 20 -43.03 -25.94 13.16
N GLY A 21 -42.68 -26.77 12.18
CA GLY A 21 -43.32 -26.85 10.88
C GLY A 21 -42.82 -28.08 10.11
N TRP A 22 -43.04 -29.26 10.68
CA TRP A 22 -43.45 -30.51 10.01
C TRP A 22 -42.90 -31.77 10.68
N ASN A 23 -43.84 -32.53 11.23
CA ASN A 23 -43.76 -33.98 11.35
C ASN A 23 -44.85 -34.56 10.43
N SER A 24 -44.61 -35.79 9.97
CA SER A 24 -45.54 -36.72 9.30
C SER A 24 -45.56 -36.73 7.76
N CYS A 25 -44.73 -37.57 7.15
CA CYS A 25 -45.19 -38.78 6.45
C CYS A 25 -44.02 -39.70 6.08
N SER A 26 -44.18 -40.99 6.37
CA SER A 26 -43.42 -42.17 5.93
C SER A 26 -43.15 -42.18 4.41
N THR A 27 -42.04 -42.73 3.88
CA THR A 27 -41.67 -44.16 3.88
C THR A 27 -40.17 -44.39 3.59
N GLU A 28 -39.67 -45.57 3.99
CA GLU A 28 -38.41 -46.27 3.68
C GLU A 28 -37.92 -46.05 2.23
N ASN A 29 -36.63 -46.01 1.86
CA ASN A 29 -35.67 -47.12 1.82
C ASN A 29 -34.34 -46.62 1.18
N GLU A 30 -33.23 -47.34 1.41
CA GLU A 30 -31.94 -47.31 0.66
C GLU A 30 -31.09 -46.01 0.78
N SER A 31 -29.81 -46.00 1.19
CA SER A 31 -28.73 -46.96 1.00
C SER A 31 -27.53 -46.63 1.92
N LYS A 32 -26.90 -47.68 2.44
CA LYS A 32 -25.58 -47.70 3.12
C LYS A 32 -24.49 -48.06 2.10
N GLU A 33 -23.24 -47.75 2.47
CA GLU A 33 -21.96 -48.14 1.82
C GLU A 33 -21.63 -47.32 0.55
N ILE A 34 -20.42 -46.83 0.31
CA ILE A 34 -19.17 -47.60 0.19
C ILE A 34 -17.96 -46.71 0.55
N VAL A 35 -17.11 -47.23 1.43
CA VAL A 35 -15.69 -46.87 1.59
C VAL A 35 -14.89 -48.04 1.00
N THR A 36 -13.87 -47.73 0.20
CA THR A 36 -12.64 -48.49 -0.14
C THR A 36 -12.33 -48.69 -1.63
N SER A 37 -11.00 -48.64 -1.87
CA SER A 37 -10.20 -49.16 -2.99
C SER A 37 -10.07 -48.26 -4.23
N PHE A 38 -8.81 -47.85 -4.52
CA PHE A 38 -8.07 -48.38 -5.67
C PHE A 38 -6.58 -48.04 -5.54
N VAL A 39 -5.76 -49.09 -5.37
CA VAL A 39 -4.31 -49.11 -5.61
C VAL A 39 -4.05 -50.26 -6.57
N VAL A 40 -3.06 -50.05 -7.45
CA VAL A 40 -2.39 -50.94 -8.43
C VAL A 40 -2.97 -50.98 -9.85
N GLY A 41 -2.08 -50.63 -10.79
CA GLY A 41 -2.20 -50.89 -12.22
C GLY A 41 -1.06 -50.27 -13.04
N ARG A 42 0.18 -50.70 -12.80
CA ARG A 42 1.30 -50.54 -13.76
C ARG A 42 1.03 -51.43 -14.97
N ASP A 43 1.10 -50.87 -16.18
CA ASP A 43 2.04 -51.29 -17.24
C ASP A 43 1.60 -50.85 -18.65
N ASN A 44 2.62 -50.48 -19.43
CA ASN A 44 2.71 -50.48 -20.90
C ASN A 44 1.84 -49.50 -21.70
N LEU A 45 2.46 -48.41 -22.18
CA LEU A 45 2.49 -48.10 -23.61
C LEU A 45 3.84 -47.49 -24.01
N LYS A 46 4.34 -47.99 -25.13
CA LYS A 46 5.72 -48.00 -25.60
C LYS A 46 6.18 -46.68 -26.24
N GLU A 47 7.50 -46.50 -26.16
CA GLU A 47 8.33 -45.59 -26.93
C GLU A 47 8.03 -45.60 -28.44
N LYS A 48 8.10 -44.42 -29.04
CA LYS A 48 8.51 -44.26 -30.44
C LYS A 48 9.70 -43.32 -30.49
N GLU A 49 10.86 -43.92 -30.77
CA GLU A 49 12.05 -43.25 -31.25
C GLU A 49 11.76 -42.51 -32.56
N TYR A 50 12.31 -41.31 -32.71
CA TYR A 50 12.68 -40.77 -34.01
C TYR A 50 14.10 -40.21 -33.90
N SER A 51 15.03 -40.99 -34.45
CA SER A 51 16.43 -40.64 -34.66
C SER A 51 16.57 -39.59 -35.75
N GLY A 52 17.34 -38.55 -35.49
CA GLY A 52 17.70 -37.53 -36.47
C GLY A 52 18.99 -36.81 -36.06
N SER A 53 20.11 -37.51 -36.21
CA SER A 53 21.46 -37.00 -36.01
C SER A 53 21.79 -35.89 -37.01
N GLN A 54 22.20 -34.71 -36.55
CA GLN A 54 23.08 -33.84 -37.32
C GLN A 54 24.28 -33.37 -36.47
N LYS A 55 25.43 -33.46 -37.13
CA LYS A 55 26.79 -33.34 -36.62
C LYS A 55 27.05 -31.95 -36.03
N VAL A 56 27.71 -31.93 -34.86
CA VAL A 56 28.39 -30.75 -34.35
C VAL A 56 29.80 -30.75 -34.93
N GLU A 57 30.06 -29.88 -35.89
CA GLU A 57 31.41 -29.55 -36.32
C GLU A 57 31.98 -28.46 -35.40
N SER A 58 33.07 -28.80 -34.74
CA SER A 58 33.95 -27.90 -34.03
C SER A 58 34.65 -26.96 -35.00
N ASN A 59 34.49 -25.66 -34.82
CA ASN A 59 35.41 -24.67 -35.39
C ASN A 59 35.90 -23.74 -34.29
N GLN A 60 37.14 -23.96 -33.86
CA GLN A 60 37.96 -22.95 -33.21
C GLN A 60 38.25 -21.84 -34.22
N LYS A 61 37.94 -20.59 -33.87
CA LYS A 61 38.69 -19.42 -34.36
C LYS A 61 38.74 -18.34 -33.30
N SER A 62 39.90 -17.71 -33.29
CA SER A 62 40.56 -16.81 -32.35
C SER A 62 39.89 -15.45 -32.15
N ASP A 63 40.24 -14.86 -31.00
CA ASP A 63 40.26 -13.44 -30.63
C ASP A 63 39.86 -12.41 -31.68
N GLU A 64 38.86 -11.60 -31.35
CA GLU A 64 39.00 -10.15 -31.49
C GLU A 64 38.15 -9.42 -30.44
N SER A 65 38.83 -8.58 -29.68
CA SER A 65 38.31 -7.74 -28.62
C SER A 65 37.25 -6.76 -29.12
N GLN A 66 36.04 -6.84 -28.57
CA GLN A 66 35.14 -5.69 -28.50
C GLN A 66 34.81 -5.42 -27.05
N LYS A 67 35.50 -4.40 -26.50
CA LYS A 67 35.08 -3.67 -25.30
C LYS A 67 33.66 -3.16 -25.55
N THR A 68 32.67 -3.80 -24.96
CA THR A 68 31.34 -3.23 -24.83
C THR A 68 31.33 -2.28 -23.64
N ASP A 69 31.01 -1.03 -23.93
CA ASP A 69 30.86 0.07 -22.98
C ASP A 69 30.00 -0.32 -21.79
N SER A 70 30.68 -0.54 -20.66
CA SER A 70 30.02 -0.69 -19.37
C SER A 70 29.56 0.67 -18.85
N LYS A 71 28.25 0.75 -18.55
CA LYS A 71 27.59 1.73 -17.66
C LYS A 71 27.49 3.17 -18.18
N LYS A 72 26.43 3.46 -18.93
CA LYS A 72 25.70 4.73 -18.74
C LYS A 72 25.13 4.71 -17.32
N ILE A 73 25.84 5.34 -16.38
CA ILE A 73 25.25 5.77 -15.11
C ILE A 73 24.14 6.74 -15.51
N ASP A 74 22.91 6.41 -15.17
CA ASP A 74 21.71 7.21 -15.43
C ASP A 74 21.78 8.49 -14.56
N SER A 75 22.64 9.42 -14.95
CA SER A 75 22.85 10.67 -14.23
C SER A 75 21.63 11.56 -14.46
N LYS A 76 20.87 11.76 -13.39
CA LYS A 76 19.73 12.67 -13.35
C LYS A 76 20.09 14.04 -13.98
N PRO A 77 19.34 14.54 -14.98
CA PRO A 77 19.60 15.83 -15.58
C PRO A 77 19.57 16.96 -14.54
N GLU A 78 20.49 17.92 -14.67
CA GLU A 78 20.62 19.06 -13.78
C GLU A 78 19.30 19.87 -13.74
N GLY A 79 18.88 20.30 -12.53
CA GLY A 79 17.65 21.09 -12.33
C GLY A 79 16.34 20.29 -12.30
N ILE A 80 16.36 18.97 -12.44
CA ILE A 80 15.17 18.12 -12.18
C ILE A 80 15.03 17.87 -10.68
N VAL A 81 13.80 17.78 -10.19
CA VAL A 81 13.42 17.24 -8.88
C VAL A 81 12.46 16.07 -9.11
N VAL A 82 12.67 14.97 -8.40
CA VAL A 82 11.89 13.74 -8.48
C VAL A 82 11.10 13.59 -7.19
N ILE A 83 9.79 13.81 -7.30
CA ILE A 83 8.85 13.69 -6.19
C ILE A 83 8.24 12.29 -6.20
N GLY A 84 8.45 11.54 -5.12
CA GLY A 84 7.98 10.18 -4.91
C GLY A 84 6.67 10.09 -4.14
N GLY A 85 5.87 9.07 -4.45
CA GLY A 85 4.68 8.70 -3.68
C GLY A 85 4.52 7.18 -3.56
N ALA A 86 4.17 6.70 -2.37
CA ALA A 86 3.85 5.30 -2.10
C ALA A 86 2.57 5.14 -1.29
N GLY A 87 1.96 3.98 -1.41
CA GLY A 87 0.65 3.64 -0.86
C GLY A 87 0.58 3.42 0.66
N ASP A 88 -0.47 2.72 1.08
CA ASP A 88 -0.82 2.56 2.50
C ASP A 88 0.14 1.63 3.23
N VAL A 89 0.51 2.01 4.47
CA VAL A 89 1.32 1.20 5.38
C VAL A 89 0.47 0.75 6.56
N ILE A 90 0.23 -0.56 6.65
CA ILE A 90 -0.61 -1.17 7.69
C ILE A 90 0.13 -2.31 8.41
N PHE A 91 0.36 -2.12 9.70
CA PHE A 91 1.13 -3.06 10.53
C PHE A 91 0.28 -4.20 11.09
N HIS A 92 -0.08 -5.13 10.22
CA HIS A 92 -0.82 -6.34 10.58
C HIS A 92 -0.04 -7.26 11.53
N GLY A 93 -0.75 -8.12 12.26
CA GLY A 93 -0.14 -9.04 13.25
C GLY A 93 1.03 -9.87 12.71
N ARG A 94 0.87 -10.51 11.55
CA ARG A 94 1.96 -11.32 10.93
C ARG A 94 3.15 -10.50 10.43
N VAL A 95 2.91 -9.24 10.04
CA VAL A 95 3.99 -8.32 9.68
C VAL A 95 4.82 -8.01 10.92
N LYS A 96 4.17 -7.76 12.07
CA LYS A 96 4.83 -7.59 13.37
C LYS A 96 5.58 -8.84 13.79
N SER A 97 4.98 -10.04 13.64
CA SER A 97 5.66 -11.31 13.92
C SER A 97 6.92 -11.51 13.07
N THR A 98 6.90 -11.07 11.81
CA THR A 98 8.08 -11.11 10.94
C THR A 98 9.20 -10.26 11.52
N ALA A 99 8.92 -8.99 11.88
CA ALA A 99 9.91 -8.10 12.49
C ALA A 99 10.44 -8.64 13.84
N ASP A 100 9.53 -9.09 14.72
CA ASP A 100 9.90 -9.65 16.04
C ASP A 100 10.82 -10.89 15.87
N TYR A 101 10.59 -11.73 14.85
CA TYR A 101 11.51 -12.82 14.54
C TYR A 101 12.86 -12.32 14.04
N GLN A 102 12.90 -11.37 13.10
CA GLN A 102 14.17 -10.86 12.56
C GLN A 102 15.04 -10.17 13.62
N MET A 103 14.41 -9.51 14.59
CA MET A 103 15.10 -8.94 15.75
C MET A 103 15.82 -9.99 16.60
N THR A 104 15.26 -11.21 16.69
CA THR A 104 15.79 -12.32 17.50
C THR A 104 16.56 -13.35 16.69
N SER A 105 16.56 -13.21 15.36
CA SER A 105 17.22 -14.12 14.43
C SER A 105 18.75 -13.98 14.55
N PRO A 106 19.49 -15.06 14.83
CA PRO A 106 20.95 -15.03 14.87
C PRO A 106 21.58 -14.84 13.47
N SER A 107 20.78 -14.83 12.40
CA SER A 107 21.22 -15.03 11.01
C SER A 107 21.68 -13.77 10.29
N ALA A 108 21.33 -12.56 10.76
CA ALA A 108 21.75 -11.32 10.09
C ALA A 108 21.65 -10.07 10.98
N PRO A 109 22.78 -9.47 11.42
CA PRO A 109 22.80 -8.20 12.14
C PRO A 109 22.15 -7.04 11.37
N GLU A 110 22.27 -7.01 10.04
CA GLU A 110 21.68 -5.96 9.21
C GLU A 110 20.15 -5.97 9.25
N ASP A 111 19.53 -7.17 9.20
CA ASP A 111 18.08 -7.32 9.18
C ASP A 111 17.44 -7.06 10.53
N SER A 112 18.19 -7.25 11.61
CA SER A 112 17.76 -6.92 12.98
C SER A 112 17.65 -5.41 13.24
N ARG A 113 18.19 -4.56 12.35
CA ARG A 113 18.13 -3.09 12.50
C ARG A 113 16.68 -2.62 12.64
N TYR A 114 16.51 -1.62 13.49
CA TYR A 114 15.20 -1.06 13.82
C TYR A 114 14.22 -2.15 14.30
N GLU A 115 14.64 -2.98 15.26
CA GLU A 115 13.80 -4.05 15.82
C GLU A 115 13.26 -5.01 14.75
N GLY A 116 14.10 -5.38 13.78
CA GLY A 116 13.74 -6.28 12.69
C GLY A 116 12.93 -5.64 11.55
N TRP A 117 12.52 -4.38 11.67
CA TRP A 117 11.74 -3.71 10.62
C TRP A 117 12.54 -3.41 9.36
N TRP A 118 13.88 -3.38 9.42
CA TRP A 118 14.68 -3.19 8.21
C TRP A 118 14.46 -4.30 7.18
N HIS A 119 14.31 -5.56 7.62
CA HIS A 119 14.00 -6.70 6.75
C HIS A 119 12.82 -6.45 5.80
N ILE A 120 11.77 -5.80 6.32
CA ILE A 120 10.52 -5.57 5.60
C ILE A 120 10.69 -4.54 4.48
N PHE A 121 11.52 -3.51 4.70
CA PHE A 121 11.62 -2.34 3.81
C PHE A 121 12.91 -2.29 2.99
N LYS A 122 13.96 -3.05 3.32
CA LYS A 122 15.31 -2.91 2.71
C LYS A 122 15.32 -2.99 1.18
N GLN A 123 14.49 -3.86 0.61
CA GLN A 123 14.42 -4.05 -0.85
C GLN A 123 13.86 -2.83 -1.59
N LEU A 124 13.20 -1.90 -0.90
CA LEU A 124 12.69 -0.67 -1.48
C LEU A 124 13.74 0.42 -1.62
N GLU A 125 14.83 0.34 -0.84
CA GLU A 125 15.86 1.37 -0.80
C GLU A 125 16.38 1.76 -2.19
N PRO A 126 16.72 0.83 -3.10
CA PRO A 126 17.26 1.18 -4.42
C PRO A 126 16.27 1.91 -5.34
N VAL A 127 14.96 1.78 -5.07
CA VAL A 127 13.91 2.38 -5.91
C VAL A 127 13.33 3.66 -5.31
N VAL A 128 13.29 3.76 -3.97
CA VAL A 128 12.82 4.97 -3.27
C VAL A 128 13.91 6.03 -3.22
N LYS A 129 15.19 5.67 -3.04
CA LYS A 129 16.32 6.62 -3.05
C LYS A 129 16.62 7.25 -4.42
N LYS A 130 15.87 6.88 -5.47
CA LYS A 130 15.84 7.57 -6.77
C LYS A 130 14.94 8.81 -6.78
N THR A 131 14.28 9.09 -5.66
CA THR A 131 13.53 10.33 -5.42
C THR A 131 14.38 11.30 -4.62
N ASP A 132 14.17 12.61 -4.80
CA ASP A 132 14.76 13.60 -3.89
C ASP A 132 13.92 13.75 -2.62
N ILE A 133 12.63 13.45 -2.73
CA ILE A 133 11.66 13.49 -1.63
C ILE A 133 10.55 12.48 -1.92
N ALA A 134 10.25 11.61 -0.95
CA ALA A 134 9.19 10.62 -1.08
C ALA A 134 8.16 10.73 0.04
N LEU A 135 6.89 10.68 -0.36
CA LEU A 135 5.73 10.62 0.52
C LEU A 135 5.20 9.18 0.65
N VAL A 136 4.73 8.82 1.85
CA VAL A 136 4.00 7.59 2.12
C VAL A 136 2.78 7.85 3.01
N ASN A 137 1.71 7.06 2.86
CA ASN A 137 0.57 7.10 3.78
C ASN A 137 0.80 6.16 4.97
N LEU A 138 0.98 6.73 6.16
CA LEU A 138 1.11 6.02 7.41
C LEU A 138 -0.27 5.81 8.03
N GLU A 139 -0.95 4.75 7.60
CA GLU A 139 -2.35 4.52 7.96
C GLU A 139 -2.52 4.00 9.38
N SER A 140 -1.61 3.12 9.81
CA SER A 140 -1.59 2.69 11.21
C SER A 140 -0.95 3.77 12.09
N PRO A 141 -1.67 4.30 13.11
CA PRO A 141 -1.04 5.20 14.08
C PRO A 141 0.04 4.47 14.87
N ILE A 142 1.06 5.20 15.29
CA ILE A 142 2.12 4.68 16.15
C ILE A 142 1.66 4.72 17.60
N ALA A 143 1.87 3.62 18.32
CA ALA A 143 1.73 3.56 19.76
C ALA A 143 2.93 2.78 20.33
N ARG A 144 3.70 3.42 21.20
CA ARG A 144 4.90 2.85 21.84
C ARG A 144 4.52 1.71 22.79
N GLU A 145 3.43 1.87 23.50
CA GLU A 145 2.82 0.77 24.23
C GLU A 145 1.99 -0.09 23.27
N ARG A 146 2.30 -1.39 23.21
CA ARG A 146 1.53 -2.37 22.42
C ARG A 146 0.16 -2.60 23.07
N LYS A 147 -0.73 -1.61 23.03
CA LYS A 147 -2.16 -1.84 23.29
C LYS A 147 -2.65 -2.82 22.24
N LYS A 148 -3.28 -3.91 22.68
CA LYS A 148 -3.81 -4.92 21.75
C LYS A 148 -4.79 -4.23 20.81
N ALA A 149 -4.68 -4.55 19.52
CA ALA A 149 -5.64 -4.20 18.48
C ALA A 149 -6.99 -4.88 18.76
N THR A 150 -7.75 -4.36 19.73
CA THR A 150 -9.06 -4.89 20.12
C THR A 150 -10.15 -3.91 19.69
N GLY A 151 -11.06 -4.33 18.81
CA GLY A 151 -12.21 -3.53 18.40
C GLY A 151 -12.82 -3.96 17.07
N ARG A 152 -13.97 -3.38 16.74
CA ARG A 152 -14.60 -3.41 15.40
C ARG A 152 -15.00 -1.98 15.00
N PRO A 153 -14.55 -1.47 13.83
CA PRO A 153 -13.55 -2.05 12.93
C PRO A 153 -12.18 -2.27 13.63
N PRO A 154 -11.24 -3.03 13.02
CA PRO A 154 -9.95 -3.31 13.62
C PRO A 154 -9.26 -2.02 14.09
N VAL A 155 -8.78 -2.03 15.33
CA VAL A 155 -8.04 -0.91 15.92
C VAL A 155 -6.56 -1.10 15.61
N LEU A 156 -6.00 -0.28 14.74
CA LEU A 156 -4.62 -0.38 14.27
C LEU A 156 -3.63 0.23 15.26
N ASN A 157 -2.40 -0.29 15.23
CA ASN A 157 -1.23 0.31 15.85
C ASN A 157 0.06 -0.11 15.12
N GLY A 158 1.08 0.74 15.17
CA GLY A 158 2.42 0.49 14.65
C GLY A 158 3.50 0.79 15.68
N PRO A 159 4.71 0.19 15.54
CA PRO A 159 5.85 0.55 16.37
C PRO A 159 6.65 1.71 15.74
N ALA A 160 7.26 2.54 16.59
CA ALA A 160 8.09 3.66 16.13
C ALA A 160 9.32 3.21 15.33
N SER A 161 9.83 2.01 15.59
CA SER A 161 10.95 1.40 14.86
C SER A 161 10.66 1.21 13.38
N ALA A 162 9.41 0.91 13.00
CA ALA A 162 9.00 0.83 11.60
C ALA A 162 9.17 2.18 10.86
N VAL A 163 8.93 3.31 11.54
CA VAL A 163 9.09 4.64 10.95
C VAL A 163 10.56 4.94 10.64
N LYS A 164 11.48 4.49 11.50
CA LYS A 164 12.92 4.59 11.26
C LYS A 164 13.35 3.75 10.06
N ALA A 165 12.82 2.53 9.92
CA ALA A 165 13.09 1.68 8.76
C ALA A 165 12.55 2.30 7.44
N MET A 166 11.35 2.88 7.46
CA MET A 166 10.83 3.64 6.30
C MET A 166 11.71 4.86 5.97
N ARG A 167 12.22 5.56 6.99
CA ARG A 167 13.13 6.70 6.79
C ARG A 167 14.46 6.28 6.17
N GLU A 168 15.02 5.15 6.59
CA GLU A 168 16.23 4.55 6.00
C GLU A 168 16.00 4.17 4.53
N ALA A 169 14.83 3.60 4.21
CA ALA A 169 14.46 3.24 2.84
C ALA A 169 14.32 4.46 1.91
N GLY A 170 14.08 5.65 2.47
CA GLY A 170 14.11 6.93 1.75
C GLY A 170 12.81 7.76 1.82
N PHE A 171 11.76 7.28 2.48
CA PHE A 171 10.53 8.06 2.68
C PHE A 171 10.78 9.18 3.67
N SER A 172 10.40 10.42 3.37
CA SER A 172 10.66 11.58 4.24
C SER A 172 9.41 12.35 4.64
N ILE A 173 8.31 12.21 3.89
CA ILE A 173 7.01 12.83 4.19
C ILE A 173 6.01 11.72 4.52
N PHE A 174 5.28 11.85 5.63
CA PHE A 174 4.30 10.88 6.10
C PHE A 174 2.92 11.54 6.17
N ASN A 175 2.00 11.13 5.30
CA ASN A 175 0.60 11.48 5.50
C ASN A 175 0.03 10.66 6.66
N ILE A 176 -0.52 11.34 7.66
CA ILE A 176 -1.20 10.72 8.81
C ILE A 176 -2.68 11.06 8.86
N ALA A 177 -3.20 11.82 7.88
CA ALA A 177 -4.64 12.00 7.69
C ALA A 177 -5.23 10.77 6.99
N ASN A 178 -5.88 9.91 7.76
CA ASN A 178 -6.61 8.74 7.27
C ASN A 178 -7.70 8.34 8.27
N ASN A 179 -8.55 7.40 7.88
CA ASN A 179 -9.66 6.91 8.70
C ASN A 179 -9.22 6.25 10.02
N HIS A 180 -8.02 5.68 10.08
CA HIS A 180 -7.45 4.97 11.23
C HIS A 180 -6.62 5.84 12.19
N ALA A 181 -6.43 7.12 11.88
CA ALA A 181 -5.55 8.03 12.63
C ALA A 181 -5.87 8.10 14.14
N PHE A 182 -7.14 7.96 14.52
CA PHE A 182 -7.60 7.99 15.91
C PHE A 182 -7.82 6.61 16.55
N ASP A 183 -7.32 5.52 15.95
CA ASP A 183 -7.49 4.19 16.51
C ASP A 183 -6.87 4.05 17.90
N GLN A 184 -5.75 4.74 18.12
CA GLN A 184 -5.06 4.87 19.41
C GLN A 184 -5.42 6.18 20.13
N MET A 185 -6.62 6.72 19.88
CA MET A 185 -7.11 7.98 20.43
C MET A 185 -6.19 9.16 20.09
N ARG A 186 -6.26 10.27 20.84
CA ARG A 186 -5.45 11.47 20.55
C ARG A 186 -3.98 11.25 20.89
N GLU A 187 -3.72 10.44 21.91
CA GLU A 187 -2.38 10.03 22.33
C GLU A 187 -1.65 9.34 21.18
N GLY A 188 -2.33 8.46 20.44
CA GLY A 188 -1.78 7.83 19.24
C GLY A 188 -1.40 8.81 18.13
N VAL A 189 -2.21 9.86 17.91
CA VAL A 189 -1.86 10.91 16.93
C VAL A 189 -0.59 11.65 17.36
N GLN A 190 -0.50 11.99 18.66
CA GLN A 190 0.67 12.63 19.24
C GLN A 190 1.92 11.75 19.12
N GLU A 191 1.84 10.49 19.53
CA GLU A 191 2.96 9.53 19.44
C GLU A 191 3.37 9.26 17.99
N THR A 192 2.43 9.29 17.04
CA THR A 192 2.73 9.21 15.59
C THR A 192 3.55 10.41 15.14
N CYS A 193 3.14 11.63 15.51
CA CYS A 193 3.88 12.86 15.19
C CYS A 193 5.31 12.82 15.75
N GLU A 194 5.45 12.38 17.01
CA GLU A 194 6.75 12.23 17.68
C GLU A 194 7.62 11.19 16.99
N ALA A 195 7.10 10.00 16.69
CA ALA A 195 7.85 8.93 16.03
C ALA A 195 8.37 9.36 14.64
N VAL A 196 7.54 10.09 13.87
CA VAL A 196 7.96 10.66 12.58
C VAL A 196 9.08 11.67 12.76
N LYS A 197 8.98 12.59 13.73
CA LYS A 197 10.01 13.59 13.99
C LYS A 197 11.31 12.99 14.54
N GLU A 198 11.23 12.00 15.43
CA GLU A 198 12.40 11.25 15.93
C GLU A 198 13.14 10.52 14.82
N ALA A 199 12.42 9.99 13.84
CA ALA A 199 13.00 9.40 12.63
C ALA A 199 13.52 10.47 11.64
N LYS A 200 13.45 11.76 11.99
CA LYS A 200 13.82 12.92 11.14
C LYS A 200 12.92 13.08 9.92
N GLY A 201 11.71 12.53 9.92
CA GLY A 201 10.69 12.74 8.89
C GLY A 201 9.80 13.96 9.19
N ASP A 202 8.96 14.30 8.23
CA ASP A 202 7.89 15.28 8.41
C ASP A 202 6.52 14.62 8.23
N TYR A 203 5.59 14.94 9.10
CA TYR A 203 4.20 14.51 8.98
C TYR A 203 3.34 15.61 8.36
N ILE A 204 2.29 15.21 7.64
CA ILE A 204 1.25 16.11 7.10
C ILE A 204 -0.14 15.54 7.40
N GLY A 205 -1.16 16.39 7.38
CA GLY A 205 -2.56 15.98 7.55
C GLY A 205 -2.93 15.62 9.00
N GLY A 206 -2.01 15.73 9.93
CA GLY A 206 -2.28 15.62 11.36
C GLY A 206 -1.22 16.38 12.15
N GLY A 207 -1.45 16.57 13.44
CA GLY A 207 -0.52 17.33 14.27
C GLY A 207 -0.96 17.42 15.73
N PRO A 208 -0.13 18.02 16.59
CA PRO A 208 -0.43 18.25 18.00
C PRO A 208 -1.59 19.22 18.22
N ASP A 209 -1.96 19.99 17.20
CA ASP A 209 -3.07 20.94 17.17
C ASP A 209 -3.61 21.10 15.74
N ARG A 210 -4.76 21.79 15.64
CA ARG A 210 -5.44 22.05 14.36
C ARG A 210 -4.59 22.89 13.41
N ALA A 211 -3.89 23.91 13.91
CA ALA A 211 -3.11 24.82 13.09
C ALA A 211 -1.97 24.07 12.38
N THR A 212 -1.27 23.20 13.10
CA THR A 212 -0.21 22.34 12.59
C THR A 212 -0.78 21.30 11.62
N ALA A 213 -1.85 20.61 12.00
CA ALA A 213 -2.47 19.57 11.17
C ALA A 213 -2.95 20.09 9.80
N GLU A 214 -3.48 21.31 9.75
CA GLU A 214 -3.97 21.95 8.53
C GLU A 214 -2.89 22.78 7.80
N SER A 215 -1.66 22.84 8.31
CA SER A 215 -0.57 23.59 7.66
C SER A 215 0.20 22.72 6.66
N PRO A 216 0.67 23.30 5.54
CA PRO A 216 1.53 22.59 4.62
C PRO A 216 2.93 22.38 5.23
N VAL A 217 3.58 21.28 4.86
CA VAL A 217 5.05 21.18 4.96
C VAL A 217 5.63 21.70 3.66
N VAL A 218 6.52 22.69 3.73
CA VAL A 218 7.20 23.24 2.55
C VAL A 218 8.67 22.84 2.57
N LYS A 219 9.15 22.30 1.44
CA LYS A 219 10.56 21.91 1.23
C LYS A 219 11.11 22.67 0.03
N GLU A 220 12.36 23.11 0.14
CA GLU A 220 13.10 23.66 -0.99
C GLU A 220 14.15 22.65 -1.44
N ILE A 221 14.07 22.21 -2.69
CA ILE A 221 14.95 21.19 -3.27
C ILE A 221 15.36 21.68 -4.65
N ASN A 222 16.66 21.79 -4.91
CA ASN A 222 17.21 22.30 -6.17
C ASN A 222 16.55 23.61 -6.65
N GLY A 223 16.24 24.52 -5.71
CA GLY A 223 15.59 25.82 -5.99
C GLY A 223 14.09 25.76 -6.29
N LEU A 224 13.43 24.59 -6.16
CA LEU A 224 11.98 24.46 -6.23
C LEU A 224 11.39 24.38 -4.82
N LYS A 225 10.42 25.24 -4.53
CA LYS A 225 9.60 25.18 -3.31
C LYS A 225 8.41 24.26 -3.52
N ILE A 226 8.32 23.20 -2.73
CA ILE A 226 7.32 22.14 -2.84
C ILE A 226 6.51 22.11 -1.55
N ALA A 227 5.21 22.37 -1.64
CA ALA A 227 4.28 22.22 -0.53
C ALA A 227 3.64 20.84 -0.53
N PHE A 228 3.53 20.23 0.65
CA PHE A 228 2.85 18.98 0.90
C PHE A 228 1.66 19.21 1.84
N LEU A 229 0.47 18.79 1.40
CA LEU A 229 -0.78 18.87 2.16
C LEU A 229 -1.40 17.47 2.24
N GLY A 230 -2.04 17.14 3.35
CA GLY A 230 -2.67 15.84 3.58
C GLY A 230 -4.09 16.00 4.10
N TRP A 231 -5.03 15.21 3.59
CA TRP A 231 -6.40 15.16 4.10
C TRP A 231 -7.00 13.76 4.03
N THR A 232 -7.98 13.49 4.90
CA THR A 232 -8.88 12.34 4.80
C THR A 232 -10.32 12.77 4.54
N LEU A 233 -11.10 11.95 3.83
CA LEU A 233 -12.55 12.14 3.70
C LEU A 233 -13.34 11.63 4.90
N THR A 234 -12.82 10.64 5.61
CA THR A 234 -13.54 9.95 6.68
C THR A 234 -12.63 9.68 7.88
N LEU A 235 -13.25 9.53 9.04
CA LEU A 235 -12.63 9.10 10.29
C LEU A 235 -13.46 7.96 10.85
N ASN A 236 -12.82 6.85 11.22
CA ASN A 236 -13.51 5.75 11.91
C ASN A 236 -13.99 6.18 13.30
N LYS A 237 -13.22 7.06 13.95
CA LYS A 237 -13.56 7.72 15.21
C LYS A 237 -13.24 9.20 15.09
N ASN A 238 -14.22 10.07 15.29
CA ASN A 238 -14.03 11.51 15.12
C ASN A 238 -13.75 12.20 16.46
N PHE A 239 -12.48 12.30 16.83
CA PHE A 239 -12.08 13.07 18.01
C PHE A 239 -11.93 14.57 17.71
N ASN A 240 -12.05 15.03 16.47
CA ASN A 240 -12.00 16.47 16.15
C ASN A 240 -13.19 17.25 16.74
N GLU A 241 -14.31 16.60 17.03
CA GLU A 241 -15.55 17.25 17.51
C GLU A 241 -15.41 17.93 18.87
N VAL A 242 -14.49 17.44 19.71
CA VAL A 242 -14.13 18.14 20.94
C VAL A 242 -13.20 19.29 20.57
N LYS A 243 -13.82 20.44 20.22
CA LYS A 243 -13.17 21.71 19.90
C LYS A 243 -12.39 22.20 21.10
N THR A 244 -11.15 21.76 21.18
CA THR A 244 -10.21 22.16 22.20
C THR A 244 -8.97 22.60 21.46
N ASP A 245 -8.63 23.88 21.63
CA ASP A 245 -7.37 24.39 21.14
C ASP A 245 -6.24 23.58 21.81
N ASN A 246 -5.15 23.34 21.08
CA ASN A 246 -3.96 22.61 21.56
C ASN A 246 -4.19 21.11 21.88
N LYS A 247 -5.07 20.43 21.13
CA LYS A 247 -5.19 18.96 21.16
C LYS A 247 -4.90 18.34 19.80
N PRO A 248 -4.35 17.11 19.76
CA PRO A 248 -4.03 16.43 18.51
C PRO A 248 -5.20 16.40 17.53
N TRP A 249 -4.95 16.80 16.29
CA TRP A 249 -5.97 17.04 15.27
C TRP A 249 -5.62 16.32 13.98
N ILE A 250 -6.64 15.89 13.24
CA ILE A 250 -6.50 15.31 11.90
C ILE A 250 -7.21 16.18 10.88
N ALA A 251 -6.54 16.55 9.80
CA ALA A 251 -7.10 17.36 8.73
C ALA A 251 -8.12 16.55 7.91
N VAL A 252 -9.39 16.88 8.07
CA VAL A 252 -10.49 16.34 7.26
C VAL A 252 -10.71 17.27 6.07
N TYR A 253 -10.83 16.71 4.88
CA TYR A 253 -11.11 17.48 3.68
C TYR A 253 -12.46 18.18 3.79
N THR A 254 -12.47 19.47 3.48
CA THR A 254 -13.70 20.24 3.29
C THR A 254 -13.57 20.97 1.96
N PRO A 255 -14.60 20.97 1.09
CA PRO A 255 -14.50 21.62 -0.21
C PRO A 255 -13.94 23.04 -0.13
N ASP A 256 -14.57 23.91 0.67
CA ASP A 256 -14.15 25.32 0.74
C ASP A 256 -12.81 25.50 1.46
N GLY A 257 -12.62 24.83 2.59
CA GLY A 257 -11.41 24.97 3.41
C GLY A 257 -10.15 24.44 2.70
N SER A 258 -10.23 23.24 2.13
CA SER A 258 -9.10 22.62 1.41
C SER A 258 -8.77 23.37 0.12
N ILE A 259 -9.78 23.81 -0.65
CA ILE A 259 -9.57 24.63 -1.86
C ILE A 259 -8.92 25.98 -1.49
N SER A 260 -9.42 26.65 -0.43
CA SER A 260 -8.86 27.92 0.03
C SER A 260 -7.41 27.77 0.48
N LYS A 261 -7.07 26.69 1.19
CA LYS A 261 -5.69 26.40 1.62
C LYS A 261 -4.73 26.26 0.43
N ILE A 262 -5.13 25.53 -0.61
CA ILE A 262 -4.32 25.36 -1.82
C ILE A 262 -4.14 26.70 -2.53
N LYS A 263 -5.23 27.45 -2.75
CA LYS A 263 -5.16 28.77 -3.39
C LYS A 263 -4.27 29.75 -2.62
N GLY A 264 -4.35 29.73 -1.29
CA GLY A 264 -3.58 30.60 -0.42
C GLY A 264 -2.07 30.32 -0.44
N ILE A 265 -1.64 29.06 -0.58
CA ILE A 265 -0.21 28.72 -0.64
C ILE A 265 0.37 28.83 -2.06
N ARG A 266 -0.46 28.70 -3.10
CA ARG A 266 -0.06 28.57 -4.51
C ARG A 266 0.92 29.64 -5.00
N SER A 267 0.80 30.88 -4.54
CA SER A 267 1.68 31.99 -4.96
C SER A 267 3.05 31.97 -4.29
N SER A 268 3.21 31.20 -3.21
CA SER A 268 4.45 31.13 -2.41
C SER A 268 5.30 29.89 -2.71
N VAL A 269 4.79 28.96 -3.54
CA VAL A 269 5.45 27.69 -3.86
C VAL A 269 5.37 27.36 -5.35
N ASP A 270 6.32 26.57 -5.82
CA ASP A 270 6.43 26.12 -7.21
C ASP A 270 5.60 24.86 -7.47
N VAL A 271 5.52 23.93 -6.51
CA VAL A 271 4.77 22.69 -6.64
C VAL A 271 3.86 22.48 -5.43
N VAL A 272 2.61 22.07 -5.66
CA VAL A 272 1.68 21.63 -4.60
C VAL A 272 1.36 20.15 -4.76
N VAL A 273 1.80 19.36 -3.78
CA VAL A 273 1.51 17.93 -3.64
C VAL A 273 0.42 17.74 -2.59
N VAL A 274 -0.63 17.03 -2.95
CA VAL A 274 -1.75 16.70 -2.06
C VAL A 274 -1.84 15.19 -1.87
N SER A 275 -1.76 14.73 -0.63
CA SER A 275 -2.09 13.35 -0.26
C SER A 275 -3.54 13.29 0.21
N MET A 276 -4.33 12.40 -0.39
CA MET A 276 -5.75 12.21 -0.09
C MET A 276 -6.03 10.78 0.32
N HIS A 277 -6.55 10.61 1.53
CA HIS A 277 -7.13 9.34 2.00
C HIS A 277 -8.64 9.35 1.76
N TRP A 278 -9.09 8.54 0.80
CA TRP A 278 -10.46 8.59 0.26
C TRP A 278 -10.90 7.24 -0.32
N GLY A 279 -12.07 7.23 -0.96
CA GLY A 279 -12.57 6.06 -1.65
C GLY A 279 -13.15 5.00 -0.71
N ALA A 280 -13.88 4.06 -1.31
CA ALA A 280 -14.36 2.88 -0.61
C ALA A 280 -13.26 1.82 -0.59
N GLU A 281 -12.99 1.26 0.60
CA GLU A 281 -12.07 0.15 0.78
C GLU A 281 -12.41 -1.01 -0.18
N PHE A 282 -11.39 -1.55 -0.82
CA PHE A 282 -11.44 -2.67 -1.77
C PHE A 282 -12.20 -2.40 -3.09
N SER A 283 -12.59 -1.14 -3.36
CA SER A 283 -13.12 -0.77 -4.67
C SER A 283 -12.07 -0.98 -5.76
N LEU A 284 -12.46 -1.59 -6.87
CA LEU A 284 -11.56 -1.83 -8.01
C LEU A 284 -11.34 -0.58 -8.89
N GLN A 285 -12.13 0.47 -8.70
CA GLN A 285 -12.04 1.72 -9.45
C GLN A 285 -12.35 2.95 -8.60
N ALA A 286 -11.82 4.10 -9.03
CA ALA A 286 -12.12 5.39 -8.41
C ALA A 286 -13.59 5.78 -8.67
N GLY A 287 -14.30 6.18 -7.62
CA GLY A 287 -15.67 6.63 -7.71
C GLY A 287 -15.81 8.03 -8.31
N SER A 288 -17.06 8.42 -8.59
CA SER A 288 -17.36 9.76 -9.12
C SER A 288 -16.96 10.88 -8.15
N ARG A 289 -17.10 10.63 -6.84
CA ARG A 289 -16.75 11.59 -5.79
C ARG A 289 -15.25 11.89 -5.78
N GLU A 290 -14.40 10.87 -5.85
CA GLU A 290 -12.94 11.04 -5.86
C GLU A 290 -12.51 11.81 -7.12
N LYS A 291 -13.09 11.49 -8.28
CA LYS A 291 -12.86 12.20 -9.54
C LYS A 291 -13.28 13.67 -9.48
N GLU A 292 -14.41 13.97 -8.86
CA GLU A 292 -14.88 15.35 -8.70
C GLU A 292 -13.98 16.15 -7.75
N ILE A 293 -13.56 15.53 -6.63
CA ILE A 293 -12.63 16.17 -5.68
C ILE A 293 -11.28 16.42 -6.34
N ALA A 294 -10.73 15.45 -7.08
CA ALA A 294 -9.47 15.63 -7.81
C ALA A 294 -9.54 16.81 -8.79
N LYS A 295 -10.63 16.94 -9.57
CA LYS A 295 -10.88 18.11 -10.44
C LYS A 295 -10.83 19.42 -9.67
N LYS A 296 -11.54 19.50 -8.54
CA LYS A 296 -11.58 20.71 -7.70
C LYS A 296 -10.20 21.06 -7.12
N LEU A 297 -9.45 20.07 -6.64
CA LEU A 297 -8.10 20.26 -6.10
C LEU A 297 -7.10 20.72 -7.17
N CYS A 298 -7.14 20.13 -8.36
CA CYS A 298 -6.30 20.55 -9.48
C CYS A 298 -6.59 22.00 -9.89
N SER A 299 -7.88 22.36 -10.07
CA SER A 299 -8.30 23.74 -10.35
C SER A 299 -7.98 24.73 -9.23
N ALA A 300 -7.84 24.26 -7.99
CA ALA A 300 -7.41 25.10 -6.88
C ALA A 300 -5.92 25.43 -6.93
N GLY A 301 -5.10 24.60 -7.57
CA GLY A 301 -3.65 24.80 -7.60
C GLY A 301 -2.80 23.55 -7.38
N ALA A 302 -3.39 22.38 -7.10
CA ALA A 302 -2.64 21.14 -6.95
C ALA A 302 -1.97 20.72 -8.27
N ASP A 303 -0.74 20.23 -8.19
CA ASP A 303 0.05 19.73 -9.32
C ASP A 303 0.16 18.20 -9.28
N ILE A 304 0.19 17.62 -8.08
CA ILE A 304 0.27 16.18 -7.86
C ILE A 304 -0.74 15.81 -6.77
N ILE A 305 -1.62 14.85 -7.05
CA ILE A 305 -2.55 14.27 -6.09
C ILE A 305 -2.23 12.78 -5.93
N LEU A 306 -1.92 12.38 -4.71
CA LEU A 306 -1.59 11.00 -4.32
C LEU A 306 -2.72 10.44 -3.47
N GLY A 307 -3.50 9.54 -4.07
CA GLY A 307 -4.64 8.88 -3.43
C GLY A 307 -4.27 7.62 -2.65
N HIS A 308 -5.02 7.37 -1.59
CA HIS A 308 -4.84 6.33 -0.57
C HIS A 308 -6.20 5.86 -0.06
N GLY A 309 -6.26 4.69 0.59
CA GLY A 309 -7.46 4.21 1.30
C GLY A 309 -8.27 3.08 0.65
N PRO A 310 -8.39 2.98 -0.70
CA PRO A 310 -9.05 1.82 -1.28
C PRO A 310 -8.31 0.50 -1.07
N HIS A 311 -7.03 0.52 -0.65
CA HIS A 311 -6.14 -0.64 -0.55
C HIS A 311 -5.97 -1.44 -1.85
N ILE A 312 -6.40 -0.86 -2.97
CA ILE A 312 -6.35 -1.42 -4.31
C ILE A 312 -5.82 -0.32 -5.21
N LEU A 313 -4.87 -0.66 -6.07
CA LEU A 313 -4.27 0.27 -7.02
C LEU A 313 -5.32 0.79 -8.03
N HIS A 314 -5.37 2.10 -8.25
CA HIS A 314 -6.25 2.72 -9.25
C HIS A 314 -5.42 3.42 -10.34
N PRO A 315 -6.04 3.87 -11.45
CA PRO A 315 -5.33 4.56 -12.52
C PRO A 315 -4.55 5.80 -12.07
N VAL A 316 -3.47 6.08 -12.80
CA VAL A 316 -2.77 7.36 -12.75
C VAL A 316 -3.12 8.14 -14.03
N GLU A 317 -3.62 9.36 -13.85
CA GLU A 317 -4.05 10.23 -14.95
C GLU A 317 -3.26 11.54 -14.92
N ILE A 318 -3.00 12.12 -16.09
CA ILE A 318 -2.54 13.50 -16.22
C ILE A 318 -3.72 14.30 -16.75
N MET A 319 -4.28 15.14 -15.90
CA MET A 319 -5.44 15.96 -16.21
C MET A 319 -4.98 17.38 -16.54
N ASP A 320 -5.51 17.96 -17.61
CA ASP A 320 -5.37 19.40 -17.84
C ASP A 320 -6.23 20.16 -16.81
N ASP A 321 -5.70 21.25 -16.28
CA ASP A 321 -6.42 22.08 -15.30
C ASP A 321 -7.78 22.48 -15.88
N PRO A 322 -8.91 22.07 -15.25
CA PRO A 322 -10.24 22.43 -15.73
C PRO A 322 -10.49 23.94 -15.83
N SER A 323 -9.68 24.79 -15.19
CA SER A 323 -9.76 26.24 -15.32
C SER A 323 -9.21 26.78 -16.65
N GLY A 324 -8.61 25.93 -17.49
CA GLY A 324 -8.08 26.31 -18.81
C GLY A 324 -6.77 27.11 -18.79
N ASN A 325 -6.05 27.15 -17.67
CA ASN A 325 -4.79 27.91 -17.54
C ASN A 325 -3.56 27.20 -18.14
N GLY A 326 -3.74 26.04 -18.77
CA GLY A 326 -2.68 25.25 -19.40
C GLY A 326 -1.79 24.46 -18.43
N ARG A 327 -2.07 24.47 -17.12
CA ARG A 327 -1.37 23.60 -16.16
C ARG A 327 -1.85 22.16 -16.29
N LYS A 328 -1.00 21.23 -15.91
CA LYS A 328 -1.31 19.81 -15.79
C LYS A 328 -1.32 19.41 -14.32
N CYS A 329 -2.08 18.37 -14.01
CA CYS A 329 -2.21 17.82 -12.67
C CYS A 329 -2.08 16.29 -12.76
N VAL A 330 -1.08 15.72 -12.11
CA VAL A 330 -0.91 14.27 -12.00
C VAL A 330 -1.82 13.77 -10.89
N VAL A 331 -2.72 12.84 -11.19
CA VAL A 331 -3.67 12.27 -10.22
C VAL A 331 -3.49 10.77 -10.18
N ALA A 332 -2.94 10.26 -9.07
CA ALA A 332 -3.02 8.86 -8.72
C ALA A 332 -4.25 8.66 -7.82
N TYR A 333 -5.30 8.00 -8.29
CA TYR A 333 -6.51 7.84 -7.46
C TYR A 333 -6.30 6.89 -6.28
N SER A 334 -5.38 5.96 -6.40
CA SER A 334 -4.93 5.09 -5.32
C SER A 334 -3.58 4.50 -5.70
N LEU A 335 -2.58 4.61 -4.84
CA LEU A 335 -1.26 3.99 -5.01
C LEU A 335 -1.21 2.52 -4.58
N GLY A 336 -2.34 1.96 -4.10
CA GLY A 336 -2.42 0.62 -3.53
C GLY A 336 -1.81 0.55 -2.14
N ASN A 337 -1.47 -0.66 -1.69
CA ASN A 337 -0.78 -0.86 -0.43
C ASN A 337 0.74 -0.87 -0.66
N LEU A 338 1.48 -0.12 0.16
CA LEU A 338 2.93 -0.31 0.28
C LEU A 338 3.24 -1.52 1.15
N LEU A 339 2.54 -1.65 2.29
CA LEU A 339 2.70 -2.76 3.23
C LEU A 339 1.34 -3.22 3.76
N SER A 340 0.95 -4.45 3.45
CA SER A 340 -0.24 -5.06 4.04
C SER A 340 -0.09 -6.58 4.18
N ASN A 341 -0.85 -7.17 5.10
CA ASN A 341 -1.16 -8.60 5.12
C ASN A 341 -2.66 -8.82 4.86
N GLN A 342 -3.27 -7.91 4.09
CA GLN A 342 -4.61 -8.09 3.54
C GLN A 342 -4.50 -9.06 2.35
N GLY A 343 -5.50 -9.92 2.14
CA GLY A 343 -5.41 -11.00 1.16
C GLY A 343 -4.63 -12.21 1.69
N LEU A 344 -5.32 -13.18 2.31
CA LEU A 344 -4.69 -14.35 2.94
C LEU A 344 -4.20 -15.42 1.95
N LYS A 345 -4.69 -15.40 0.70
CA LYS A 345 -4.35 -16.37 -0.34
C LYS A 345 -4.29 -15.66 -1.69
N TYR A 346 -3.22 -15.87 -2.45
CA TYR A 346 -3.23 -15.59 -3.89
C TYR A 346 -4.08 -16.67 -4.59
N ARG A 347 -5.04 -16.24 -5.43
CA ARG A 347 -5.86 -17.11 -6.28
C ARG A 347 -5.93 -16.53 -7.69
N TYR A 348 -5.31 -17.20 -8.67
CA TYR A 348 -5.34 -16.81 -10.08
C TYR A 348 -6.78 -16.87 -10.63
N GLY A 349 -7.21 -15.83 -11.36
CA GLY A 349 -8.45 -15.86 -12.17
C GLY A 349 -9.79 -15.84 -11.41
N TRP A 350 -9.83 -15.44 -10.14
CA TRP A 350 -11.05 -15.49 -9.33
C TRP A 350 -11.65 -14.10 -9.02
N ASN A 351 -12.96 -13.94 -9.24
CA ASN A 351 -13.71 -12.70 -8.99
C ASN A 351 -14.71 -12.94 -7.83
N PRO A 352 -14.52 -12.34 -6.64
CA PRO A 352 -15.29 -12.72 -5.46
C PRO A 352 -16.70 -12.07 -5.39
N PRO A 353 -17.72 -12.78 -4.88
CA PRO A 353 -19.11 -12.33 -4.80
C PRO A 353 -19.48 -11.48 -3.57
N ASN A 354 -18.60 -11.33 -2.56
CA ASN A 354 -18.91 -10.58 -1.32
C ASN A 354 -17.68 -10.04 -0.58
N LEU A 355 -17.87 -9.17 0.42
CA LEU A 355 -16.81 -8.51 1.20
C LEU A 355 -15.90 -9.49 1.97
N ILE A 356 -16.41 -10.65 2.39
CA ILE A 356 -15.63 -11.68 3.10
C ILE A 356 -14.67 -12.36 2.13
N GLU A 357 -15.13 -12.60 0.90
CA GLU A 357 -14.34 -13.15 -0.19
C GLU A 357 -13.42 -12.09 -0.83
N ALA A 358 -13.84 -10.82 -0.81
CA ALA A 358 -13.04 -9.66 -1.19
C ALA A 358 -11.80 -9.48 -0.29
N LYS A 359 -11.89 -9.87 0.99
CA LYS A 359 -10.72 -9.93 1.90
C LYS A 359 -9.67 -10.96 1.50
N ASN A 360 -9.95 -11.78 0.48
CA ASN A 360 -9.00 -12.66 -0.20
C ASN A 360 -8.60 -12.12 -1.59
N ILE A 361 -8.87 -10.85 -1.90
CA ILE A 361 -8.46 -10.23 -3.18
C ILE A 361 -6.93 -10.13 -3.23
N PRO A 362 -6.30 -10.72 -4.27
CA PRO A 362 -4.85 -10.70 -4.42
C PRO A 362 -4.29 -9.29 -4.62
N TYR A 363 -5.12 -8.35 -5.11
CA TYR A 363 -4.69 -6.99 -5.45
C TYR A 363 -4.34 -6.11 -4.24
N THR A 364 -4.71 -6.54 -3.03
CA THR A 364 -4.37 -5.83 -1.79
C THR A 364 -2.88 -5.91 -1.44
N ARG A 365 -2.10 -6.71 -2.19
CA ARG A 365 -0.64 -6.79 -2.10
C ARG A 365 0.09 -5.99 -3.18
N ASP A 366 -0.65 -5.42 -4.13
CA ASP A 366 -0.08 -4.57 -5.17
C ASP A 366 0.08 -3.13 -4.69
N GLY A 367 1.10 -2.48 -5.22
CA GLY A 367 1.22 -1.03 -5.20
C GLY A 367 2.18 -0.54 -6.26
N ILE A 368 2.41 0.76 -6.25
CA ILE A 368 3.50 1.39 -7.00
C ILE A 368 4.28 2.37 -6.15
N ILE A 369 5.55 2.56 -6.48
CA ILE A 369 6.28 3.80 -6.20
C ILE A 369 6.13 4.70 -7.42
N LEU A 370 5.32 5.75 -7.29
CA LEU A 370 5.17 6.77 -8.32
C LEU A 370 6.30 7.79 -8.21
N ARG A 371 6.86 8.23 -9.33
CA ARG A 371 7.88 9.28 -9.42
C ARG A 371 7.46 10.31 -10.46
N VAL A 372 7.29 11.55 -10.01
CA VAL A 372 6.99 12.69 -10.88
C VAL A 372 8.24 13.55 -10.99
N HIS A 373 8.77 13.64 -12.21
CA HIS A 373 9.97 14.40 -12.53
C HIS A 373 9.55 15.81 -12.95
N VAL A 374 9.90 16.79 -12.12
CA VAL A 374 9.54 18.20 -12.32
C VAL A 374 10.80 19.04 -12.49
N SER A 375 10.71 20.10 -13.29
CA SER A 375 11.74 21.13 -13.40
C SER A 375 11.10 22.51 -13.46
N LYS A 376 11.92 23.56 -13.40
CA LYS A 376 11.46 24.95 -13.52
C LYS A 376 12.05 25.57 -14.79
N LYS A 377 11.20 26.05 -15.69
CA LYS A 377 11.58 26.77 -16.92
C LYS A 377 10.82 28.09 -16.99
N GLU A 378 11.53 29.21 -17.14
CA GLU A 378 10.93 30.56 -17.24
C GLU A 378 9.97 30.86 -16.08
N GLY A 379 10.33 30.44 -14.87
CA GLY A 379 9.51 30.63 -13.67
C GLY A 379 8.30 29.69 -13.54
N LYS A 380 8.06 28.80 -14.50
CA LYS A 380 6.94 27.84 -14.50
C LYS A 380 7.44 26.41 -14.26
N VAL A 381 6.64 25.62 -13.55
CA VAL A 381 6.92 24.18 -13.38
C VAL A 381 6.56 23.42 -14.66
N VAL A 382 7.45 22.50 -15.04
CA VAL A 382 7.30 21.62 -16.18
C VAL A 382 7.34 20.17 -15.70
N PHE A 383 6.36 19.37 -16.13
CA PHE A 383 6.37 17.92 -15.93
C PHE A 383 7.17 17.26 -17.05
N ASN A 384 8.31 16.66 -16.69
CA ASN A 384 9.21 16.03 -17.64
C ASN A 384 8.84 14.56 -17.89
N LYS A 385 8.50 13.84 -16.82
CA LYS A 385 8.22 12.40 -16.85
C LYS A 385 7.36 12.02 -15.64
N VAL A 386 6.37 11.15 -15.87
CA VAL A 386 5.68 10.41 -14.80
C VAL A 386 6.09 8.95 -14.95
N GLU A 387 6.67 8.41 -13.89
CA GLU A 387 7.27 7.08 -13.87
C GLU A 387 6.73 6.26 -12.71
N ALA A 388 6.60 4.94 -12.88
CA ALA A 388 6.21 4.04 -11.82
C ALA A 388 7.14 2.82 -11.72
N THR A 389 7.37 2.36 -10.50
CA THR A 389 7.90 1.02 -10.20
C THR A 389 6.80 0.20 -9.56
N ALA A 390 6.48 -0.96 -10.15
CA ALA A 390 5.56 -1.92 -9.55
C ALA A 390 6.18 -2.55 -8.30
N ILE A 391 5.43 -2.56 -7.21
CA ILE A 391 5.81 -3.22 -5.96
C ILE A 391 4.79 -4.28 -5.58
N TRP A 392 5.26 -5.26 -4.83
CA TRP A 392 4.46 -6.35 -4.30
C TRP A 392 4.87 -6.65 -2.87
N THR A 393 3.90 -6.89 -2.00
CA THR A 393 4.21 -7.46 -0.68
C THR A 393 4.40 -8.97 -0.84
N GLU A 394 5.63 -9.47 -0.69
CA GLU A 394 5.92 -10.89 -0.58
C GLU A 394 5.38 -11.42 0.75
N ASN A 395 4.61 -12.50 0.67
CA ASN A 395 3.84 -13.02 1.77
C ASN A 395 3.49 -14.47 1.45
N ASN A 396 4.38 -15.36 1.88
CA ASN A 396 4.30 -16.80 1.68
C ASN A 396 4.19 -17.56 3.01
N TRP A 397 3.73 -16.90 4.09
CA TRP A 397 3.79 -17.49 5.43
C TRP A 397 3.02 -18.82 5.52
N LEU A 398 1.90 -18.94 4.80
CA LEU A 398 1.09 -20.15 4.81
C LEU A 398 1.82 -21.35 4.18
N GLU A 399 2.60 -21.09 3.12
CA GLU A 399 3.41 -22.12 2.47
C GLU A 399 4.58 -22.54 3.36
N ARG A 400 5.28 -21.56 3.96
CA ARG A 400 6.37 -21.82 4.92
C ARG A 400 5.88 -22.63 6.10
N TYR A 401 4.74 -22.25 6.66
CA TYR A 401 4.07 -22.97 7.74
C TYR A 401 3.73 -24.42 7.33
N ALA A 402 3.15 -24.63 6.15
CA ALA A 402 2.81 -25.97 5.66
C ALA A 402 4.05 -26.85 5.45
N LYS A 403 5.20 -26.26 5.15
CA LYS A 403 6.50 -26.94 4.98
C LYS A 403 7.31 -27.07 6.29
N GLY A 404 6.80 -26.58 7.42
CA GLY A 404 7.51 -26.57 8.70
C GLY A 404 8.75 -25.67 8.73
N VAL A 405 8.83 -24.68 7.83
CA VAL A 405 9.95 -23.73 7.77
C VAL A 405 9.81 -22.71 8.88
N ILE A 406 10.89 -22.44 9.61
CA ILE A 406 10.95 -21.47 10.71
C ILE A 406 11.81 -20.27 10.26
N PRO A 407 11.32 -19.02 10.41
CA PRO A 407 9.99 -18.67 10.89
C PRO A 407 8.93 -19.01 9.83
N PRO A 408 7.68 -19.27 10.27
CA PRO A 408 6.58 -19.41 9.33
C PRO A 408 6.24 -18.04 8.70
N ASP A 409 6.26 -16.96 9.49
CA ASP A 409 6.00 -15.60 8.99
C ASP A 409 7.27 -14.99 8.40
N ASP A 410 7.23 -14.66 7.10
CA ASP A 410 8.30 -13.97 6.39
C ASP A 410 7.70 -13.04 5.33
N ILE A 411 7.28 -11.86 5.79
CA ILE A 411 6.61 -10.84 4.98
C ILE A 411 7.55 -9.66 4.75
N PHE A 412 7.76 -9.29 3.49
CA PHE A 412 8.58 -8.12 3.12
C PHE A 412 8.12 -7.56 1.78
N ILE A 413 8.53 -6.35 1.45
CA ILE A 413 8.09 -5.65 0.24
C ILE A 413 9.17 -5.79 -0.82
N VAL A 414 8.80 -5.99 -2.09
CA VAL A 414 9.75 -6.08 -3.20
C VAL A 414 9.34 -5.21 -4.37
N PRO A 415 10.27 -4.47 -5.01
CA PRO A 415 10.06 -3.99 -6.36
C PRO A 415 10.11 -5.18 -7.33
N ILE A 416 9.05 -5.39 -8.12
CA ILE A 416 8.85 -6.66 -8.84
C ILE A 416 9.97 -6.96 -9.83
N VAL A 417 10.34 -5.97 -10.65
CA VAL A 417 11.35 -6.15 -11.70
C VAL A 417 12.73 -6.47 -11.13
N PRO A 418 13.31 -5.67 -10.21
CA PRO A 418 14.57 -6.02 -9.56
C PRO A 418 14.55 -7.38 -8.85
N TYR A 419 13.39 -7.78 -8.34
CA TYR A 419 13.26 -9.02 -7.56
C TYR A 419 13.32 -10.29 -8.41
N PHE A 420 13.13 -10.20 -9.74
CA PHE A 420 13.30 -11.35 -10.64
C PHE A 420 14.70 -11.97 -10.55
N ASP A 421 15.71 -11.17 -10.25
CA ASP A 421 17.11 -11.62 -10.15
C ASP A 421 17.49 -12.19 -8.78
N SER A 422 16.54 -12.24 -7.84
CA SER A 422 16.78 -12.84 -6.53
C SER A 422 16.93 -14.36 -6.61
N GLU A 423 17.78 -14.94 -5.76
CA GLU A 423 17.95 -16.40 -5.66
C GLU A 423 16.63 -17.11 -5.36
N ARG A 424 15.72 -16.46 -4.62
CA ARG A 424 14.39 -17.00 -4.35
C ARG A 424 13.56 -17.16 -5.63
N VAL A 425 13.55 -16.16 -6.50
CA VAL A 425 12.78 -16.23 -7.76
C VAL A 425 13.45 -17.15 -8.78
N LYS A 426 14.79 -17.19 -8.84
CA LYS A 426 15.53 -18.11 -9.71
C LYS A 426 15.23 -19.58 -9.41
N ASN A 427 14.98 -19.92 -8.15
CA ASN A 427 14.72 -21.29 -7.69
C ASN A 427 13.22 -21.62 -7.55
N ASP A 428 12.32 -20.70 -7.89
CA ASP A 428 10.87 -20.89 -7.78
C ASP A 428 10.15 -20.36 -9.03
N GLU A 429 9.95 -21.24 -10.00
CA GLU A 429 9.28 -20.93 -11.26
C GLU A 429 7.82 -20.47 -11.05
N LYS A 430 7.13 -20.97 -10.02
CA LYS A 430 5.75 -20.56 -9.72
C LYS A 430 5.72 -19.13 -9.23
N LEU A 431 6.66 -18.75 -8.37
CA LEU A 431 6.81 -17.37 -7.92
C LEU A 431 7.18 -16.44 -9.10
N LYS A 432 8.06 -16.86 -9.99
CA LYS A 432 8.40 -16.09 -11.20
C LYS A 432 7.17 -15.80 -12.06
N LEU A 433 6.37 -16.83 -12.36
CA LEU A 433 5.14 -16.69 -13.15
C LEU A 433 4.12 -15.78 -12.45
N LEU A 434 3.96 -15.93 -11.13
CA LEU A 434 3.13 -15.04 -10.31
C LEU A 434 3.56 -13.58 -10.45
N LEU A 435 4.85 -13.28 -10.29
CA LEU A 435 5.37 -11.92 -10.38
C LEU A 435 5.19 -11.31 -11.77
N MET A 436 5.35 -12.11 -12.83
CA MET A 436 5.08 -11.67 -14.21
C MET A 436 3.60 -11.31 -14.40
N GLU A 437 2.68 -12.12 -13.88
CA GLU A 437 1.26 -11.81 -13.91
C GLU A 437 0.94 -10.57 -13.08
N ARG A 438 1.48 -10.45 -11.86
CA ARG A 438 1.28 -9.26 -11.01
C ARG A 438 1.76 -8.00 -11.72
N LEU A 439 2.93 -8.03 -12.33
CA LEU A 439 3.46 -6.91 -13.12
C LEU A 439 2.50 -6.53 -14.25
N SER A 440 1.98 -7.51 -14.99
CA SER A 440 1.01 -7.27 -16.06
C SER A 440 -0.29 -6.63 -15.55
N VAL A 441 -0.83 -7.13 -14.43
CA VAL A 441 -2.05 -6.60 -13.80
C VAL A 441 -1.82 -5.17 -13.30
N ILE A 442 -0.73 -4.92 -12.59
CA ILE A 442 -0.35 -3.58 -12.10
C ILE A 442 -0.22 -2.60 -13.27
N LYS A 443 0.47 -3.00 -14.35
CA LYS A 443 0.62 -2.18 -15.56
C LYS A 443 -0.74 -1.82 -16.17
N LYS A 444 -1.67 -2.78 -16.21
CA LYS A 444 -3.03 -2.56 -16.71
C LYS A 444 -3.86 -1.64 -15.81
N MET A 445 -3.77 -1.79 -14.50
CA MET A 445 -4.56 -0.99 -13.53
C MET A 445 -4.14 0.48 -13.50
N VAL A 446 -2.83 0.76 -13.60
CA VAL A 446 -2.30 2.13 -13.61
C VAL A 446 -2.58 2.84 -14.93
N GLY A 447 -2.57 2.10 -16.04
CA GLY A 447 -2.77 2.63 -17.38
C GLY A 447 -1.47 3.08 -18.06
N SER A 448 -1.60 3.66 -19.25
CA SER A 448 -0.48 4.03 -20.12
C SER A 448 0.12 5.42 -19.84
N THR A 449 -0.43 6.16 -18.89
CA THR A 449 0.02 7.52 -18.52
C THR A 449 1.43 7.53 -17.96
N VAL A 450 1.84 6.43 -17.31
CA VAL A 450 3.16 6.32 -16.68
C VAL A 450 4.13 5.57 -17.58
N THR A 451 5.39 5.99 -17.52
CA THR A 451 6.51 5.20 -18.00
C THR A 451 6.90 4.17 -16.94
N TRP A 452 7.17 2.94 -17.34
CA TRP A 452 7.57 1.88 -16.41
C TRP A 452 9.09 1.87 -16.28
N SER A 453 9.55 1.80 -15.04
CA SER A 453 10.97 1.69 -14.74
C SER A 453 11.36 0.22 -14.65
N ASP A 454 12.28 -0.20 -15.53
CA ASP A 454 12.79 -1.58 -15.60
C ASP A 454 14.11 -1.76 -14.81
N LEU A 455 14.36 -0.87 -13.85
CA LEU A 455 15.58 -0.84 -13.03
C LEU A 455 15.94 -2.17 -12.38
#